data_AF-A0AA37GX63-F1
#
_entry.id   AF-A0AA37GX63-F1
#
_cell.length_a   1.000
_cell.length_b   1.000
_cell.length_c   1.000
_cell.angle_alpha   90.00
_cell.angle_beta   90.00
_cell.angle_gamma   90.00
#
_symmetry.space_group_name_H-M   'P 1'
#
loop_
_entity.id
_entity.type
_entity.pdbx_description
1 polymer ?
#
loop_
_entity_poly.entity_id
_entity_poly.type
_entity_poly.pdbx_seq_one_letter_code
_entity_poly.pdbx_strand_id
1 'polypeptide(L)'
;MLASSFSGLIAAGIFAGLDGSMGLAGWQWLFIIQGAVSIAVAVAALFLLPDHPLTTRWLTPEQRQLAHNRIYIDTTGRREGTSVWTGLRDACVDWRTWAFCLMYHLHLAANGFQNFLPTVMQTLGYSTTVTLALTCPPYILAALVGILVSWTSGRYNERTWHISILKTIVIGGFIVAVATLNIAARLVGIVFFVGATFGINNLILGWASSTLGQTDEKKAVAIAMCNTLGSIASIYTPYLWPSSGSPRYLTAWIASIAFSVGVIVIAWWLRVSLQRKNKKTREQHPEETNFYVY
;
A
#
# COMPACT_ATOMS: atom_id res chain seq x y z
N MET A 1 -2.23 -8.47 2.40
CA MET A 1 -2.34 -9.25 1.16
C MET A 1 -2.56 -10.73 1.47
N LEU A 2 -1.56 -11.46 1.97
CA LEU A 2 -1.73 -12.87 2.37
C LEU A 2 -2.77 -13.05 3.49
N ALA A 3 -2.73 -12.20 4.52
CA ALA A 3 -3.75 -12.22 5.58
C ALA A 3 -5.18 -12.06 5.01
N SER A 4 -5.37 -11.18 4.03
CA SER A 4 -6.65 -10.96 3.36
C SER A 4 -7.10 -12.17 2.52
N SER A 5 -6.17 -12.88 1.87
CA SER A 5 -6.47 -14.14 1.16
C SER A 5 -6.90 -15.24 2.12
N PHE A 6 -6.18 -15.42 3.24
CA PHE A 6 -6.44 -16.53 4.15
C PHE A 6 -7.60 -16.26 5.11
N SER A 7 -7.93 -15.00 5.40
CA SER A 7 -9.03 -14.65 6.31
C SER A 7 -10.38 -15.23 5.83
N GLY A 8 -10.66 -15.20 4.52
CA GLY A 8 -11.89 -15.76 3.97
C GLY A 8 -11.96 -17.29 4.10
N LEU A 9 -10.83 -17.97 3.89
CA LEU A 9 -10.72 -19.44 4.02
C LEU A 9 -10.80 -19.90 5.47
N ILE A 10 -10.15 -19.18 6.38
CA ILE A 10 -10.22 -19.45 7.82
C ILE A 10 -11.66 -19.27 8.30
N ALA A 11 -12.31 -18.18 7.90
CA ALA A 11 -13.72 -17.94 8.23
C ALA A 11 -14.62 -19.07 7.69
N ALA A 12 -14.42 -19.48 6.43
CA ALA A 12 -15.15 -20.58 5.82
C ALA A 12 -15.00 -21.90 6.61
N GLY A 13 -13.78 -22.25 7.01
CA GLY A 13 -13.51 -23.45 7.80
C GLY A 13 -14.14 -23.40 9.20
N ILE A 14 -14.10 -22.24 9.85
CA ILE A 14 -14.69 -22.03 11.18
C ILE A 14 -16.22 -22.12 11.11
N PHE A 15 -16.85 -21.44 10.16
CA PHE A 15 -18.31 -21.50 10.01
C PHE A 15 -18.81 -22.89 9.61
N ALA A 16 -18.02 -23.67 8.85
CA ALA A 16 -18.40 -25.02 8.47
C ALA A 16 -18.20 -26.07 9.58
N GLY A 17 -17.18 -25.89 10.43
CA GLY A 17 -16.78 -26.92 11.39
C GLY A 17 -17.00 -26.60 12.87
N LEU A 18 -17.12 -25.31 13.24
CA LEU A 18 -17.16 -24.85 14.62
C LEU A 18 -18.42 -24.04 14.98
N ASP A 19 -19.30 -23.76 14.01
CA ASP A 19 -20.55 -23.07 14.30
C ASP A 19 -21.46 -23.92 15.19
N GLY A 20 -21.88 -23.36 16.33
CA GLY A 20 -22.63 -24.06 17.37
C GLY A 20 -21.79 -25.00 18.25
N SER A 21 -20.51 -25.16 17.96
CA SER A 21 -19.61 -25.98 18.79
C SER A 21 -19.39 -25.33 20.15
N MET A 22 -19.51 -26.13 21.22
CA MET A 22 -19.44 -25.68 22.61
C MET A 22 -20.42 -24.53 22.95
N GLY A 23 -21.55 -24.43 22.23
CA GLY A 23 -22.56 -23.40 22.44
C GLY A 23 -22.17 -22.00 21.96
N LEU A 24 -21.06 -21.87 21.24
CA LEU A 24 -20.57 -20.61 20.69
C LEU A 24 -20.93 -20.50 19.22
N ALA A 25 -21.33 -19.30 18.81
CA ALA A 25 -21.54 -18.98 17.40
C ALA A 25 -20.19 -18.91 16.66
N GLY A 26 -20.16 -19.24 15.38
CA GLY A 26 -18.94 -19.28 14.57
C GLY A 26 -18.17 -17.95 14.52
N TRP A 27 -18.87 -16.80 14.66
CA TRP A 27 -18.21 -15.49 14.72
C TRP A 27 -17.41 -15.30 16.01
N GLN A 28 -17.83 -15.90 17.13
CA GLN A 28 -17.09 -15.88 18.40
C GLN A 28 -15.82 -16.71 18.29
N TRP A 29 -15.93 -17.90 17.68
CA TRP A 29 -14.78 -18.74 17.34
C TRP A 29 -13.76 -18.04 16.47
N LEU A 30 -14.23 -17.25 15.49
CA LEU A 30 -13.36 -16.47 14.62
C LEU A 30 -12.51 -15.46 15.42
N PHE A 31 -13.11 -14.72 16.35
CA PHE A 31 -12.36 -13.79 17.21
C PHE A 31 -11.38 -14.50 18.16
N ILE A 32 -11.79 -15.62 18.75
CA ILE A 32 -10.93 -16.39 19.68
C ILE A 32 -9.69 -16.89 18.94
N ILE A 33 -9.86 -17.53 17.79
CA ILE A 33 -8.75 -18.11 17.03
C ILE A 33 -7.83 -17.01 16.49
N GLN A 34 -8.38 -15.97 15.87
CA GLN A 34 -7.56 -14.86 15.36
C GLN A 34 -6.84 -14.11 16.47
N GLY A 35 -7.48 -13.89 17.62
CA GLY A 35 -6.88 -13.27 18.79
C GLY A 35 -5.74 -14.10 19.37
N ALA A 36 -5.95 -15.40 19.56
CA ALA A 36 -4.93 -16.32 20.09
C ALA A 36 -3.67 -16.38 19.19
N VAL A 37 -3.86 -16.48 17.87
CA VAL A 37 -2.74 -16.45 16.91
C VAL A 37 -2.01 -15.11 16.96
N SER A 38 -2.75 -13.99 17.06
CA SER A 38 -2.15 -12.65 17.16
C SER A 38 -1.30 -12.48 18.41
N ILE A 39 -1.77 -12.98 19.56
CA ILE A 39 -1.01 -12.97 20.82
C ILE A 39 0.26 -13.81 20.68
N ALA A 40 0.18 -15.02 20.11
CA ALA A 40 1.35 -15.87 19.90
C ALA A 40 2.41 -15.18 19.02
N VAL A 41 1.98 -14.53 17.94
CA VAL A 41 2.87 -13.75 17.06
C VAL A 41 3.46 -12.55 17.80
N ALA A 42 2.68 -11.84 18.62
CA ALA A 42 3.17 -10.72 19.41
C ALA A 42 4.25 -11.14 20.43
N VAL A 43 4.05 -12.27 21.11
CA VAL A 43 5.06 -12.84 22.03
C VAL A 43 6.32 -13.23 21.26
N ALA A 44 6.19 -13.87 20.10
CA ALA A 44 7.34 -14.20 19.26
C ALA A 44 8.09 -12.93 18.77
N ALA A 45 7.36 -11.86 18.43
CA ALA A 45 7.93 -10.61 18.00
C ALA A 45 8.80 -9.94 19.09
N LEU A 46 8.46 -10.09 20.38
CA LEU A 46 9.31 -9.57 21.47
C LEU A 46 10.73 -10.15 21.47
N PHE A 47 10.91 -11.37 20.95
CA PHE A 47 12.21 -12.04 20.90
C PHE A 47 12.90 -11.91 19.54
N LEU A 48 12.12 -11.73 18.46
CA LEU A 48 12.62 -11.80 17.08
C LEU A 48 12.75 -10.42 16.40
N LEU A 49 12.05 -9.38 16.86
CA LEU A 49 12.06 -8.08 16.20
C LEU A 49 13.40 -7.35 16.43
N PRO A 50 14.12 -6.96 15.37
CA PRO A 50 15.34 -6.19 15.51
C PRO A 50 15.05 -4.72 15.86
N ASP A 51 15.87 -4.14 16.75
CA ASP A 51 15.88 -2.70 17.04
C ASP A 51 16.65 -1.93 15.92
N HIS A 52 17.47 -0.95 16.28
CA HIS A 52 18.33 -0.24 15.36
C HIS A 52 19.45 -1.16 14.82
N PRO A 53 19.86 -1.05 13.53
CA PRO A 53 20.89 -1.91 12.95
C PRO A 53 22.16 -2.02 13.80
N LEU A 54 22.54 -0.93 14.49
CA LEU A 54 23.72 -0.89 15.37
C LEU A 54 23.52 -1.60 16.72
N THR A 55 22.30 -1.65 17.25
CA THR A 55 21.98 -2.23 18.58
C THR A 55 21.40 -3.64 18.50
N THR A 56 21.14 -4.14 17.29
CA THR A 56 20.41 -5.39 17.09
C THR A 56 21.22 -6.62 17.54
N ARG A 57 20.67 -7.43 18.45
CA ARG A 57 21.39 -8.50 19.16
C ARG A 57 21.87 -9.67 18.29
N TRP A 58 21.09 -10.07 17.28
CA TRP A 58 21.39 -11.25 16.42
C TRP A 58 22.37 -11.00 15.27
N LEU A 59 22.74 -9.75 14.98
CA LEU A 59 23.66 -9.42 13.88
C LEU A 59 25.09 -9.38 14.39
N THR A 60 26.02 -9.93 13.59
CA THR A 60 27.46 -9.77 13.85
C THR A 60 27.89 -8.31 13.66
N PRO A 61 28.98 -7.85 14.29
CA PRO A 61 29.43 -6.46 14.15
C PRO A 61 29.59 -6.00 12.69
N GLU A 62 30.12 -6.87 11.83
CA GLU A 62 30.26 -6.61 10.39
C GLU A 62 28.91 -6.44 9.69
N GLN A 63 27.93 -7.30 9.99
CA GLN A 63 26.58 -7.20 9.43
C GLN A 63 25.86 -5.93 9.91
N ARG A 64 26.07 -5.51 11.16
CA ARG A 64 25.51 -4.26 11.69
C ARG A 64 26.03 -3.05 10.92
N GLN A 65 27.33 -3.01 10.65
CA GLN A 65 27.91 -1.91 9.89
C GLN A 65 27.53 -1.93 8.42
N LEU A 66 27.45 -3.12 7.81
CA LEU A 66 26.91 -3.23 6.46
C LEU A 66 25.47 -2.71 6.37
N ALA A 67 24.61 -3.08 7.34
CA ALA A 67 23.23 -2.65 7.38
C ALA A 67 23.10 -1.13 7.63
N HIS A 68 23.89 -0.59 8.55
CA HIS A 68 23.93 0.85 8.81
C HIS A 68 24.39 1.64 7.57
N ASN A 69 25.49 1.21 6.94
CA ASN A 69 26.02 1.85 5.73
C ASN A 69 25.02 1.81 4.57
N ARG A 70 24.25 0.73 4.40
CA ARG A 70 23.20 0.67 3.37
C ARG A 70 22.13 1.73 3.57
N ILE A 71 21.67 1.92 4.81
CA ILE A 71 20.66 2.95 5.13
C ILE A 71 21.25 4.36 4.93
N TYR A 72 22.50 4.55 5.33
CA TYR A 72 23.21 5.82 5.17
C TYR A 72 23.36 6.20 3.69
N ILE A 73 23.80 5.25 2.85
CA ILE A 73 23.99 5.45 1.41
C ILE A 73 22.66 5.65 0.67
N ASP A 74 21.55 5.06 1.12
CA ASP A 74 20.25 5.22 0.46
C ASP A 74 19.54 6.54 0.80
N THR A 75 20.07 7.31 1.77
CA THR A 75 19.42 8.51 2.31
C THR A 75 20.15 9.79 1.93
N THR A 76 19.57 10.57 1.02
CA THR A 76 20.14 11.85 0.58
C THR A 76 20.06 12.92 1.68
N GLY A 77 21.18 13.59 2.00
CA GLY A 77 21.20 14.75 2.90
C GLY A 77 20.89 14.43 4.36
N ARG A 78 21.38 13.27 4.85
CA ARG A 78 21.21 12.77 6.22
C ARG A 78 21.73 13.80 7.25
N ARG A 79 20.94 14.06 8.29
CA ARG A 79 21.34 14.82 9.49
C ARG A 79 21.02 13.99 10.71
N GLU A 80 21.94 13.95 11.67
CA GLU A 80 21.78 13.22 12.93
C GLU A 80 21.51 14.17 14.10
N GLY A 81 20.85 13.68 15.15
CA GLY A 81 20.65 14.41 16.41
C GLY A 81 19.57 15.50 16.36
N THR A 82 18.56 15.37 15.50
CA THR A 82 17.45 16.33 15.44
C THR A 82 16.37 16.05 16.49
N SER A 83 15.72 17.10 16.98
CA SER A 83 14.58 16.95 17.89
C SER A 83 13.32 16.53 17.13
N VAL A 84 12.39 15.84 17.81
CA VAL A 84 11.09 15.45 17.25
C VAL A 84 10.31 16.65 16.70
N TRP A 85 10.35 17.78 17.41
CA TRP A 85 9.69 19.02 16.99
C TRP A 85 10.33 19.63 15.73
N THR A 86 11.65 19.52 15.59
CA THR A 86 12.34 19.91 14.36
C THR A 86 11.93 19.02 13.19
N GLY A 87 11.89 17.70 13.39
CA GLY A 87 11.43 16.75 12.38
C GLY A 87 9.98 17.01 11.93
N LEU A 88 9.10 17.35 12.87
CA LEU A 88 7.72 17.74 12.57
C LEU A 88 7.65 19.01 11.72
N ARG A 89 8.39 20.06 12.12
CA ARG A 89 8.45 21.31 11.36
C ARG A 89 8.97 21.07 9.95
N ASP A 90 10.06 20.32 9.81
CA ASP A 90 10.68 20.02 8.53
C ASP A 90 9.76 19.19 7.63
N ALA A 91 8.98 18.26 8.19
CA ALA A 91 8.00 17.48 7.45
C ALA A 91 6.85 18.38 6.93
N CYS A 92 6.33 19.26 7.78
CA CYS A 92 5.21 20.14 7.45
C CYS A 92 5.56 21.24 6.44
N VAL A 93 6.80 21.75 6.47
CA VAL A 93 7.27 22.80 5.54
C VAL A 93 7.70 22.22 4.19
N ASP A 94 8.09 20.95 4.14
CA ASP A 94 8.50 20.31 2.89
C ASP A 94 7.30 20.03 1.98
N TRP A 95 7.27 20.72 0.83
CA TRP A 95 6.24 20.53 -0.20
C TRP A 95 6.13 19.08 -0.69
N ARG A 96 7.23 18.31 -0.63
CA ARG A 96 7.26 16.91 -1.06
C ARG A 96 6.43 16.03 -0.14
N THR A 97 6.41 16.33 1.16
CA THR A 97 5.55 15.63 2.12
C THR A 97 4.09 15.74 1.67
N TRP A 98 3.64 16.94 1.32
CA TRP A 98 2.28 17.18 0.84
C TRP A 98 2.01 16.51 -0.51
N ALA A 99 2.98 16.49 -1.42
CA ALA A 99 2.89 15.76 -2.68
C ALA A 99 2.68 14.26 -2.48
N PHE A 100 3.48 13.64 -1.58
CA PHE A 100 3.32 12.23 -1.22
C PHE A 100 2.01 11.97 -0.49
N CYS A 101 1.58 12.86 0.42
CA CYS A 101 0.30 12.75 1.10
C CYS A 101 -0.86 12.78 0.10
N LEU A 102 -0.86 13.72 -0.86
CA LEU A 102 -1.89 13.80 -1.89
C LEU A 102 -1.85 12.58 -2.82
N MET A 103 -0.66 12.14 -3.25
CA MET A 103 -0.52 10.95 -4.09
C MET A 103 -1.05 9.70 -3.38
N TYR A 104 -0.72 9.52 -2.10
CA TYR A 104 -1.19 8.39 -1.30
C TYR A 104 -2.69 8.48 -1.01
N HIS A 105 -3.21 9.68 -0.78
CA HIS A 105 -4.65 9.94 -0.66
C HIS A 105 -5.41 9.56 -1.92
N LEU A 106 -4.99 10.03 -3.09
CA LEU A 106 -5.61 9.65 -4.36
C LEU A 106 -5.49 8.14 -4.63
N HIS A 107 -4.39 7.52 -4.22
CA HIS A 107 -4.23 6.07 -4.32
C HIS A 107 -5.27 5.33 -3.46
N LEU A 108 -5.41 5.68 -2.19
CA LEU A 108 -6.42 5.09 -1.28
C LEU A 108 -7.85 5.40 -1.73
N ALA A 109 -8.11 6.62 -2.22
CA ALA A 109 -9.40 7.02 -2.75
C ALA A 109 -9.82 6.16 -3.95
N ALA A 110 -8.88 5.90 -4.87
CA ALA A 110 -9.12 4.98 -5.98
C ALA A 110 -9.48 3.56 -5.52
N ASN A 111 -8.98 3.14 -4.35
CA ASN A 111 -9.18 1.80 -3.77
C ASN A 111 -10.45 1.65 -2.94
N GLY A 112 -11.28 2.69 -2.80
CA GLY A 112 -12.55 2.61 -2.07
C GLY A 112 -13.50 1.51 -2.58
N PHE A 113 -13.32 1.05 -3.82
CA PHE A 113 -14.05 -0.09 -4.39
C PHE A 113 -13.92 -1.38 -3.57
N GLN A 114 -12.83 -1.56 -2.81
CA GLN A 114 -12.54 -2.80 -2.09
C GLN A 114 -13.63 -3.14 -1.08
N ASN A 115 -14.22 -2.11 -0.45
CA ASN A 115 -15.30 -2.26 0.51
C ASN A 115 -16.59 -2.81 -0.13
N PHE A 116 -16.75 -2.63 -1.44
CA PHE A 116 -17.95 -3.02 -2.19
C PHE A 116 -17.74 -4.26 -3.07
N LEU A 117 -16.51 -4.79 -3.13
CA LEU A 117 -16.21 -6.05 -3.85
C LEU A 117 -17.12 -7.20 -3.39
N PRO A 118 -17.32 -7.47 -2.08
CA PRO A 118 -18.16 -8.58 -1.66
C PRO A 118 -19.61 -8.42 -2.13
N THR A 119 -20.15 -7.20 -2.12
CA THR A 119 -21.50 -6.91 -2.61
C THR A 119 -21.61 -7.17 -4.12
N VAL A 120 -20.61 -6.77 -4.89
CA VAL A 120 -20.54 -7.08 -6.33
C VAL A 120 -20.45 -8.59 -6.55
N MET A 121 -19.66 -9.30 -5.75
CA MET A 121 -19.50 -10.76 -5.87
C MET A 121 -20.74 -11.54 -5.43
N GLN A 122 -21.55 -11.02 -4.50
CA GLN A 122 -22.81 -11.66 -4.11
C GLN A 122 -23.86 -11.64 -5.24
N THR A 123 -23.77 -10.69 -6.18
CA THR A 123 -24.65 -10.67 -7.37
C THR A 123 -24.42 -11.85 -8.33
N LEU A 124 -23.39 -12.66 -8.09
CA LEU A 124 -23.05 -13.86 -8.85
C LEU A 124 -23.90 -15.08 -8.50
N GLY A 125 -24.70 -15.02 -7.43
CA GLY A 125 -25.58 -16.11 -7.00
C GLY A 125 -24.87 -17.26 -6.29
N TYR A 126 -23.58 -17.12 -5.96
CA TYR A 126 -22.84 -18.10 -5.17
C TYR A 126 -23.10 -17.92 -3.66
N SER A 127 -22.97 -18.99 -2.88
CA SER A 127 -23.05 -18.91 -1.41
C SER A 127 -21.98 -17.96 -0.86
N THR A 128 -22.23 -17.35 0.31
CA THR A 128 -21.30 -16.42 0.97
C THR A 128 -19.90 -17.03 1.12
N THR A 129 -19.83 -18.32 1.44
CA THR A 129 -18.58 -19.07 1.59
C THR A 129 -17.79 -19.20 0.28
N VAL A 130 -18.47 -19.58 -0.81
CA VAL A 130 -17.84 -19.70 -2.14
C VAL A 130 -17.42 -18.32 -2.67
N THR A 131 -18.24 -17.30 -2.42
CA THR A 131 -17.93 -15.91 -2.76
C THR A 131 -16.65 -15.43 -2.08
N LEU A 132 -16.49 -15.70 -0.78
CA LEU A 132 -15.27 -15.37 -0.04
C LEU A 132 -14.06 -16.14 -0.57
N ALA A 133 -14.21 -17.43 -0.87
CA ALA A 133 -13.15 -18.24 -1.47
C ALA A 133 -12.69 -17.70 -2.84
N LEU A 134 -13.63 -17.23 -3.68
CA LEU A 134 -13.34 -16.63 -4.99
C LEU A 134 -12.56 -15.31 -4.89
N THR A 135 -12.52 -14.64 -3.73
CA THR A 135 -11.67 -13.46 -3.54
C THR A 135 -10.19 -13.82 -3.31
N CYS A 136 -9.87 -15.06 -2.97
CA CYS A 136 -8.52 -15.47 -2.61
C CYS A 136 -7.50 -15.38 -3.78
N PRO A 137 -7.80 -15.89 -5.00
CA PRO A 137 -6.87 -15.83 -6.12
C PRO A 137 -6.40 -14.41 -6.50
N PRO A 138 -7.28 -13.38 -6.59
CA PRO A 138 -6.86 -11.99 -6.78
C PRO A 138 -5.80 -11.52 -5.77
N TYR A 139 -5.98 -11.84 -4.48
CA TYR A 139 -5.05 -11.40 -3.43
C TYR A 139 -3.71 -12.16 -3.44
N ILE A 140 -3.72 -13.44 -3.83
CA ILE A 140 -2.48 -14.21 -4.04
C ILE A 140 -1.70 -13.64 -5.22
N LEU A 141 -2.38 -13.40 -6.35
CA LEU A 141 -1.78 -12.75 -7.51
C LEU A 141 -1.22 -11.38 -7.13
N ALA A 142 -1.98 -10.61 -6.37
CA ALA A 142 -1.54 -9.32 -5.87
C ALA A 142 -0.26 -9.44 -5.02
N ALA A 143 -0.14 -10.48 -4.18
CA ALA A 143 1.04 -10.69 -3.36
C ALA A 143 2.27 -10.98 -4.22
N LEU A 144 2.13 -11.85 -5.23
CA LEU A 144 3.21 -12.18 -6.17
C LEU A 144 3.64 -10.96 -6.99
N VAL A 145 2.67 -10.23 -7.56
CA VAL A 145 2.93 -8.99 -8.32
C VAL A 145 3.57 -7.94 -7.41
N GLY A 146 3.08 -7.78 -6.18
CA GLY A 146 3.63 -6.86 -5.20
C GLY A 146 5.10 -7.13 -4.87
N ILE A 147 5.47 -8.40 -4.69
CA ILE A 147 6.86 -8.81 -4.46
C ILE A 147 7.71 -8.51 -5.70
N LEU A 148 7.26 -8.92 -6.87
CA LEU A 148 8.00 -8.75 -8.13
C LEU A 148 8.23 -7.27 -8.45
N VAL A 149 7.21 -6.43 -8.30
CA VAL A 149 7.30 -4.98 -8.54
C VAL A 149 8.19 -4.32 -7.50
N SER A 150 8.07 -4.68 -6.22
CA SER A 150 8.93 -4.10 -5.18
C SER A 150 10.41 -4.46 -5.41
N TRP A 151 10.68 -5.69 -5.83
CA TRP A 151 12.04 -6.15 -6.14
C TRP A 151 12.63 -5.47 -7.39
N THR A 152 11.85 -5.41 -8.47
CA THR A 152 12.27 -4.75 -9.72
C THR A 152 12.44 -3.25 -9.55
N SER A 153 11.51 -2.58 -8.86
CA SER A 153 11.62 -1.15 -8.54
C SER A 153 12.84 -0.84 -7.69
N GLY A 154 13.14 -1.67 -6.69
CA GLY A 154 14.36 -1.55 -5.89
C GLY A 154 15.65 -1.79 -6.70
N ARG A 155 15.65 -2.79 -7.61
CA ARG A 155 16.82 -3.11 -8.45
C ARG A 155 17.14 -2.01 -9.46
N TYR A 156 16.13 -1.44 -10.10
CA TYR A 156 16.31 -0.40 -11.11
C TYR A 156 16.36 1.01 -10.53
N ASN A 157 16.04 1.17 -9.24
CA ASN A 157 15.91 2.47 -8.58
C ASN A 157 14.99 3.42 -9.38
N GLU A 158 13.91 2.88 -9.94
CA GLU A 158 12.92 3.60 -10.74
C GLU A 158 11.54 3.30 -10.15
N ARG A 159 10.85 4.31 -9.64
CA ARG A 159 9.56 4.17 -8.94
C ARG A 159 8.41 4.68 -9.80
N THR A 160 8.60 5.79 -10.51
CA THR A 160 7.55 6.41 -11.34
C THR A 160 7.04 5.51 -12.44
N TRP A 161 7.92 4.78 -13.15
CA TRP A 161 7.51 3.88 -14.23
C TRP A 161 6.68 2.70 -13.70
N HIS A 162 7.11 2.08 -12.60
CA HIS A 162 6.38 0.98 -11.97
C HIS A 162 5.00 1.44 -11.49
N ILE A 163 4.90 2.60 -10.82
CA ILE A 163 3.62 3.17 -10.40
C ILE A 163 2.72 3.46 -11.61
N SER A 164 3.28 4.03 -12.69
CA SER A 164 2.52 4.38 -13.89
C SER A 164 1.96 3.15 -14.59
N ILE A 165 2.79 2.14 -14.85
CA ILE A 165 2.36 0.89 -15.53
C ILE A 165 1.27 0.19 -14.71
N LEU A 166 1.48 0.05 -13.40
CA LEU A 166 0.47 -0.59 -12.54
C LEU A 166 -0.82 0.23 -12.49
N LYS A 167 -0.75 1.56 -12.41
CA LYS A 167 -1.96 2.41 -12.46
C LYS A 167 -2.66 2.34 -13.81
N THR A 168 -1.95 2.19 -14.93
CA THR A 168 -2.57 1.98 -16.25
C THR A 168 -3.34 0.66 -16.29
N ILE A 169 -2.79 -0.42 -15.73
CA ILE A 169 -3.51 -1.71 -15.60
C ILE A 169 -4.76 -1.54 -14.73
N VAL A 170 -4.66 -0.80 -13.63
CA VAL A 170 -5.79 -0.52 -12.74
C VAL A 170 -6.89 0.28 -13.44
N ILE A 171 -6.51 1.32 -14.20
CA ILE A 171 -7.44 2.11 -15.00
C ILE A 171 -8.15 1.23 -16.04
N GLY A 172 -7.41 0.35 -16.73
CA GLY A 172 -8.00 -0.62 -17.66
C GLY A 172 -9.06 -1.50 -16.99
N GLY A 173 -8.78 -2.00 -15.79
CA GLY A 173 -9.73 -2.77 -14.99
C GLY A 173 -11.00 -1.99 -14.61
N PHE A 174 -10.86 -0.72 -14.23
CA PHE A 174 -12.01 0.17 -13.96
C PHE A 174 -12.82 0.46 -15.23
N ILE A 175 -12.17 0.65 -16.38
CA ILE A 175 -12.85 0.84 -17.67
C ILE A 175 -13.67 -0.40 -18.04
N VAL A 176 -13.13 -1.60 -17.85
CA VAL A 176 -13.89 -2.85 -18.06
C VAL A 176 -15.11 -2.90 -17.15
N ALA A 177 -14.96 -2.54 -15.86
CA ALA A 177 -16.08 -2.51 -14.91
C ALA A 177 -17.22 -1.56 -15.32
N VAL A 178 -16.88 -0.45 -15.99
CA VAL A 178 -17.82 0.51 -16.58
C VAL A 178 -18.42 -0.03 -17.88
N ALA A 179 -17.60 -0.58 -18.77
CA ALA A 179 -17.98 -0.92 -20.13
C ALA A 179 -18.98 -2.09 -20.19
N THR A 180 -18.85 -3.09 -19.30
CA THR A 180 -19.67 -4.30 -19.36
C THR A 180 -20.37 -4.63 -18.05
N LEU A 181 -21.58 -5.20 -18.18
CA LEU A 181 -22.33 -5.84 -17.09
C LEU A 181 -22.11 -7.37 -17.08
N ASN A 182 -21.33 -7.90 -18.02
CA ASN A 182 -21.00 -9.31 -18.04
C ASN A 182 -20.15 -9.66 -16.79
N ILE A 183 -20.70 -10.59 -16.01
CA ILE A 183 -20.13 -11.10 -14.77
C ILE A 183 -18.70 -11.62 -14.95
N ALA A 184 -18.45 -12.45 -15.96
CA ALA A 184 -17.14 -13.06 -16.19
C ALA A 184 -16.09 -12.01 -16.54
N ALA A 185 -16.46 -11.04 -17.38
CA ALA A 185 -15.57 -9.94 -17.75
C ALA A 185 -15.25 -9.02 -16.55
N ARG A 186 -16.24 -8.74 -15.68
CA ARG A 186 -16.01 -7.97 -14.44
C ARG A 186 -15.10 -8.71 -13.46
N LEU A 187 -15.29 -10.02 -13.29
CA LEU A 187 -14.46 -10.86 -12.45
C LEU A 187 -13.00 -10.88 -12.90
N VAL A 188 -12.78 -11.09 -14.20
CA VAL A 188 -11.43 -11.05 -14.78
C VAL A 188 -10.80 -9.67 -14.57
N GLY A 189 -11.56 -8.59 -14.82
CA GLY A 189 -11.12 -7.23 -14.53
C GLY A 189 -10.68 -7.06 -13.08
N ILE A 190 -11.51 -7.46 -12.12
CA ILE A 190 -11.24 -7.42 -10.67
C ILE A 190 -9.95 -8.14 -10.32
N VAL A 191 -9.74 -9.37 -10.84
CA VAL A 191 -8.51 -10.14 -10.57
C VAL A 191 -7.27 -9.36 -11.01
N PHE A 192 -7.28 -8.78 -12.22
CA PHE A 192 -6.13 -8.05 -12.77
C PHE A 192 -5.85 -6.74 -12.03
N PHE A 193 -6.86 -5.91 -11.76
CA PHE A 193 -6.60 -4.61 -11.11
C PHE A 193 -6.37 -4.72 -9.61
N VAL A 194 -6.98 -5.69 -8.91
CA VAL A 194 -6.65 -5.97 -7.50
C VAL A 194 -5.20 -6.45 -7.40
N GLY A 195 -4.77 -7.29 -8.35
CA GLY A 195 -3.38 -7.73 -8.53
C GLY A 195 -2.39 -6.56 -8.56
N ALA A 196 -2.67 -5.57 -9.41
CA ALA A 196 -1.78 -4.43 -9.63
C ALA A 196 -1.83 -3.37 -8.52
N THR A 197 -2.95 -3.24 -7.82
CA THR A 197 -3.22 -2.14 -6.88
C THR A 197 -2.31 -2.15 -5.65
N PHE A 198 -2.17 -3.30 -5.00
CA PHE A 198 -1.54 -3.35 -3.68
C PHE A 198 -0.02 -3.17 -3.71
N GLY A 199 0.65 -3.54 -4.81
CA GLY A 199 2.08 -3.25 -4.99
C GLY A 199 2.37 -1.74 -4.94
N ILE A 200 1.46 -0.91 -5.46
CA ILE A 200 1.61 0.54 -5.52
C ILE A 200 1.68 1.16 -4.12
N ASN A 201 0.94 0.64 -3.14
CA ASN A 201 0.96 1.16 -1.77
C ASN A 201 2.38 1.10 -1.17
N ASN A 202 3.01 -0.07 -1.25
CA ASN A 202 4.38 -0.28 -0.79
C ASN A 202 5.39 0.60 -1.56
N LEU A 203 5.20 0.78 -2.87
CA LEU A 203 6.07 1.64 -3.68
C LEU A 203 5.96 3.11 -3.26
N ILE A 204 4.75 3.64 -3.05
CA ILE A 204 4.54 5.04 -2.65
C ILE A 204 5.17 5.31 -1.29
N LEU A 205 4.91 4.46 -0.29
CA LEU A 205 5.46 4.64 1.05
C LEU A 205 6.98 4.44 1.08
N GLY A 206 7.51 3.47 0.31
CA GLY A 206 8.95 3.29 0.14
C GLY A 206 9.63 4.49 -0.54
N TRP A 207 8.94 5.11 -1.51
CA TRP A 207 9.43 6.33 -2.15
C TRP A 207 9.42 7.53 -1.22
N ALA A 208 8.35 7.71 -0.45
CA ALA A 208 8.25 8.76 0.56
C ALA A 208 9.34 8.60 1.62
N SER A 209 9.56 7.37 2.10
CA SER A 209 10.60 7.01 3.07
C SER A 209 12.01 7.38 2.60
N SER A 210 12.35 7.08 1.33
CA SER A 210 13.68 7.41 0.77
C SER A 210 13.83 8.90 0.47
N THR A 211 12.77 9.56 -0.02
CA THR A 211 12.81 10.98 -0.41
C THR A 211 12.77 11.93 0.79
N LEU A 212 12.08 11.55 1.87
CA LEU A 212 11.88 12.36 3.08
C LEU A 212 12.75 11.86 4.25
N GLY A 213 13.75 11.04 3.94
CA GLY A 213 14.63 10.38 4.91
C GLY A 213 15.70 11.26 5.56
N GLN A 214 15.73 12.57 5.30
CA GLN A 214 16.84 13.45 5.72
C GLN A 214 17.13 13.36 7.22
N THR A 215 16.09 13.18 8.04
CA THR A 215 16.19 12.82 9.45
C THR A 215 15.21 11.70 9.77
N ASP A 216 15.49 10.91 10.81
CA ASP A 216 14.58 9.82 11.21
C ASP A 216 13.26 10.36 11.73
N GLU A 217 13.29 11.50 12.43
CA GLU A 217 12.09 12.16 12.96
C GLU A 217 11.20 12.68 11.82
N LYS A 218 11.79 13.35 10.82
CA LYS A 218 11.04 13.85 9.65
C LYS A 218 10.42 12.70 8.85
N LYS A 219 11.19 11.64 8.63
CA LYS A 219 10.73 10.44 7.94
C LYS A 219 9.53 9.80 8.64
N ALA A 220 9.63 9.62 9.96
CA ALA A 220 8.56 9.05 10.77
C ALA A 220 7.29 9.91 10.69
N VAL A 221 7.42 11.23 10.88
CA VAL A 221 6.30 12.17 10.78
C VAL A 221 5.67 12.16 9.39
N ALA A 222 6.48 12.23 8.34
CA ALA A 222 5.99 12.27 6.97
C ALA A 222 5.21 11.00 6.58
N ILE A 223 5.69 9.83 6.99
CA ILE A 223 4.99 8.56 6.77
C ILE A 223 3.68 8.51 7.57
N ALA A 224 3.68 9.00 8.81
CA ALA A 224 2.47 9.11 9.62
C ALA A 224 1.45 10.05 8.97
N MET A 225 1.88 11.23 8.51
CA MET A 225 1.04 12.19 7.78
C MET A 225 0.45 11.56 6.51
N CYS A 226 1.26 10.84 5.72
CA CYS A 226 0.78 10.14 4.53
C CYS A 226 -0.33 9.14 4.91
N ASN A 227 -0.11 8.31 5.93
CA ASN A 227 -1.11 7.31 6.35
C ASN A 227 -2.40 7.93 6.88
N THR A 228 -2.29 8.97 7.72
CA THR A 228 -3.45 9.68 8.28
C THR A 228 -4.26 10.37 7.18
N LEU A 229 -3.62 11.21 6.37
CA LEU A 229 -4.30 11.93 5.28
C LEU A 229 -4.80 10.97 4.20
N GLY A 230 -4.08 9.89 3.95
CA GLY A 230 -4.51 8.81 3.08
C GLY A 230 -5.82 8.18 3.55
N SER A 231 -5.90 7.85 4.84
CA SER A 231 -7.07 7.16 5.42
C SER A 231 -8.34 8.01 5.41
N ILE A 232 -8.24 9.35 5.33
CA ILE A 232 -9.39 10.26 5.15
C ILE A 232 -10.18 9.89 3.89
N ALA A 233 -9.53 9.34 2.86
CA ALA A 233 -10.22 8.88 1.64
C ALA A 233 -11.33 7.85 1.93
N SER A 234 -11.16 7.01 2.95
CA SER A 234 -12.16 6.02 3.35
C SER A 234 -13.44 6.64 3.91
N ILE A 235 -13.42 7.91 4.32
CA ILE A 235 -14.60 8.61 4.85
C ILE A 235 -15.56 8.97 3.73
N TYR A 236 -15.07 9.57 2.65
CA TYR A 236 -15.95 10.08 1.58
C TYR A 236 -16.15 9.08 0.43
N THR A 237 -15.22 8.15 0.20
CA THR A 237 -15.33 7.20 -0.92
C THR A 237 -16.59 6.34 -0.90
N PRO A 238 -17.16 5.91 0.24
CA PRO A 238 -18.43 5.18 0.26
C PRO A 238 -19.59 5.96 -0.34
N TYR A 239 -19.61 7.30 -0.20
CA TYR A 239 -20.67 8.14 -0.77
C TYR A 239 -20.63 8.21 -2.29
N LEU A 240 -19.52 7.77 -2.92
CA LEU A 240 -19.44 7.63 -4.38
C LEU A 240 -20.17 6.39 -4.90
N TRP A 241 -20.64 5.51 -4.01
CA TRP A 241 -21.37 4.27 -4.31
C TRP A 241 -22.85 4.34 -3.89
N PRO A 242 -23.65 5.29 -4.41
CA PRO A 242 -25.06 5.35 -4.07
C PRO A 242 -25.81 4.13 -4.64
N SER A 243 -26.78 3.61 -3.89
CA SER A 243 -27.61 2.47 -4.32
C SER A 243 -28.38 2.77 -5.61
N SER A 244 -28.70 4.05 -5.89
CA SER A 244 -29.32 4.50 -7.14
C SER A 244 -28.44 4.32 -8.37
N GLY A 245 -27.12 4.17 -8.20
CA GLY A 245 -26.18 3.90 -9.28
C GLY A 245 -26.07 2.43 -9.68
N SER A 246 -26.76 1.52 -9.00
CA SER A 246 -26.80 0.10 -9.33
C SER A 246 -27.40 -0.15 -10.73
N PRO A 247 -26.91 -1.14 -11.51
CA PRO A 247 -25.83 -2.10 -11.23
C PRO A 247 -24.45 -1.67 -11.74
N ARG A 248 -24.35 -0.47 -12.33
CA ARG A 248 -23.14 -0.03 -13.03
C ARG A 248 -22.18 0.76 -12.15
N TYR A 249 -22.69 1.47 -11.15
CA TYR A 249 -21.93 2.33 -10.23
C TYR A 249 -20.98 3.29 -10.96
N LEU A 250 -21.50 3.94 -12.01
CA LEU A 250 -20.71 4.75 -12.95
C LEU A 250 -19.89 5.84 -12.23
N THR A 251 -20.51 6.56 -11.29
CA THR A 251 -19.88 7.64 -10.52
C THR A 251 -18.64 7.17 -9.76
N ALA A 252 -18.73 6.01 -9.10
CA ALA A 252 -17.61 5.45 -8.36
C ALA A 252 -16.44 5.09 -9.28
N TRP A 253 -16.72 4.37 -10.38
CA TRP A 253 -15.64 3.94 -11.28
C TRP A 253 -14.97 5.11 -12.00
N ILE A 254 -15.73 6.10 -12.45
CA ILE A 254 -15.16 7.32 -13.07
C ILE A 254 -14.30 8.07 -12.05
N ALA A 255 -14.76 8.21 -10.80
CA ALA A 255 -13.97 8.84 -9.74
C ALA A 255 -12.67 8.05 -9.47
N SER A 256 -12.72 6.72 -9.39
CA SER A 256 -11.54 5.87 -9.21
C SER A 256 -10.54 5.95 -10.37
N ILE A 257 -11.03 6.12 -11.61
CA ILE A 257 -10.18 6.41 -12.78
C ILE A 257 -9.52 7.78 -12.63
N ALA A 258 -10.29 8.83 -12.32
CA ALA A 258 -9.77 10.18 -12.13
C ALA A 258 -8.70 10.25 -11.02
N PHE A 259 -8.95 9.61 -9.87
CA PHE A 259 -7.97 9.50 -8.80
C PHE A 259 -6.71 8.75 -9.24
N SER A 260 -6.85 7.67 -10.02
CA SER A 260 -5.72 6.90 -10.54
C SER A 260 -4.89 7.70 -11.55
N VAL A 261 -5.52 8.49 -12.42
CA VAL A 261 -4.82 9.43 -13.30
C VAL A 261 -4.09 10.49 -12.48
N GLY A 262 -4.73 11.03 -11.44
CA GLY A 262 -4.10 11.98 -10.52
C GLY A 262 -2.84 11.42 -9.85
N VAL A 263 -2.83 10.14 -9.45
CA VAL A 263 -1.61 9.47 -8.95
C VAL A 263 -0.50 9.47 -10.00
N ILE A 264 -0.80 9.14 -11.26
CA ILE A 264 0.19 9.16 -12.34
C ILE A 264 0.75 10.56 -12.53
N VAL A 265 -0.12 11.58 -12.60
CA VAL A 265 0.28 12.98 -12.78
C VAL A 265 1.22 13.43 -11.66
N ILE A 266 0.88 13.15 -10.39
CA ILE A 266 1.72 13.53 -9.26
C ILE A 266 3.06 12.76 -9.26
N ALA A 267 3.05 11.47 -9.60
CA ALA A 267 4.28 10.68 -9.71
C ALA A 267 5.24 11.26 -10.76
N TRP A 268 4.73 11.63 -11.94
CA TRP A 268 5.55 12.27 -12.98
C TRP A 268 6.03 13.68 -12.58
N TRP A 269 5.17 14.45 -11.91
CA TRP A 269 5.57 15.76 -11.39
C TRP A 269 6.67 15.65 -10.33
N LEU A 270 6.56 14.68 -9.42
CA LEU A 270 7.61 14.37 -8.44
C LEU A 270 8.90 13.95 -9.14
N ARG A 271 8.85 13.06 -10.13
CA ARG A 271 10.01 12.67 -10.93
C ARG A 271 10.73 13.86 -11.54
N VAL A 272 10.02 14.71 -12.28
CA VAL A 272 10.62 15.88 -12.94
C VAL A 272 11.21 16.84 -11.91
N SER A 273 10.53 17.05 -10.79
CA SER A 273 10.99 17.94 -9.72
C SER A 273 12.24 17.40 -9.01
N LEU A 274 12.31 16.09 -8.76
CA LEU A 274 13.48 15.43 -8.17
C LEU A 274 14.66 15.39 -9.14
N GLN A 275 14.43 15.11 -10.43
CA GLN A 275 15.46 15.17 -11.47
C GLN A 275 16.06 16.57 -11.61
N ARG A 276 15.22 17.62 -11.59
CA ARG A 276 15.70 19.01 -11.61
C ARG A 276 16.57 19.32 -10.39
N LYS A 277 16.18 18.84 -9.20
CA LYS A 277 16.99 19.02 -7.99
C LYS A 277 18.30 18.24 -8.07
N ASN A 278 18.27 16.99 -8.51
CA ASN A 278 19.49 16.20 -8.72
C ASN A 278 20.44 16.87 -9.70
N LYS A 279 19.93 17.43 -10.81
CA LYS A 279 20.76 18.18 -11.77
C LYS A 279 21.43 19.39 -11.12
N LYS A 280 20.66 20.21 -10.39
CA LYS A 280 21.20 21.37 -9.67
C LYS A 280 22.23 20.96 -8.61
N THR A 281 21.96 19.88 -7.89
CA THR A 281 22.88 19.32 -6.90
C THR A 281 24.19 18.86 -7.56
N ARG A 282 24.14 18.18 -8.71
CA ARG A 282 25.35 17.79 -9.47
C ARG A 282 26.18 18.98 -9.93
N GLU A 283 25.53 20.08 -10.29
CA GLU A 283 26.20 21.32 -10.70
C GLU A 283 26.85 22.05 -9.53
N GLN A 284 26.27 21.97 -8.32
CA GLN A 284 26.73 22.68 -7.13
C GLN A 284 27.72 21.88 -6.27
N HIS A 285 27.58 20.55 -6.25
CA HIS A 285 28.38 19.61 -5.45
C HIS A 285 28.79 18.41 -6.32
N PRO A 286 29.84 18.54 -7.15
CA PRO A 286 30.30 17.48 -8.05
C PRO A 286 30.71 16.19 -7.32
N GLU A 287 31.13 16.31 -6.06
CA GLU A 287 31.50 15.21 -5.17
C GLU A 287 30.31 14.43 -4.56
N GLU A 288 29.07 14.93 -4.63
CA GLU A 288 27.91 14.20 -4.12
C GLU A 288 27.58 13.00 -5.01
N THR A 289 27.54 11.80 -4.43
CA THR A 289 27.20 10.55 -5.12
C THR A 289 25.78 10.06 -4.86
N ASN A 290 25.10 10.65 -3.86
CA ASN A 290 23.77 10.23 -3.44
C ASN A 290 22.68 11.19 -3.97
N PHE A 291 21.80 10.67 -4.81
CA PHE A 291 20.78 11.46 -5.49
C PHE A 291 19.37 10.94 -5.20
N TYR A 292 18.39 11.83 -5.28
CA TYR A 292 17.00 11.45 -5.08
C TYR A 292 16.58 10.43 -6.13
N VAL A 293 15.99 9.34 -5.67
CA VAL A 293 15.38 8.37 -6.55
C VAL A 293 14.06 8.92 -7.08
N TYR A 294 13.72 8.57 -8.32
CA TYR A 294 12.50 9.00 -9.00
C TYR A 294 11.73 7.84 -9.62
#